data_AF-A0A1H0M612-F1
#
_entry.id   AF-A0A1H0M612-F1
#
_cell.length_a   1.000
_cell.length_b   1.000
_cell.length_c   1.000
_cell.angle_alpha   90.00
_cell.angle_beta   90.00
_cell.angle_gamma   90.00
#
_symmetry.space_group_name_H-M   'P 1'
#
loop_
_entity.id
_entity.type
_entity.pdbx_description
1 polymer ?
#
loop_
_entity_poly.entity_id
_entity_poly.type
_entity_poly.pdbx_seq_one_letter_code
_entity_poly.pdbx_strand_id
1 'polypeptide(L)'
;MDTRFSKTTRCFYPLSENYGDGLPEDVQVVPEEDYLAALARKPDETLDLVNGRVVILAAIAPTEAELVQQRIGAFKAAISAYLDAAAKAKGYDNIVNAALRAAYPGPYHAEGVAFATWMDLTWQKSYELLAQWEAGSLSEPTTAELLAMLPEAPQ
;
A
#
# COMPACT_ATOMS: atom_id res chain seq x y z
N MET A 1 -8.02 24.19 -30.57
CA MET A 1 -7.98 22.78 -31.02
C MET A 1 -9.28 22.10 -30.62
N ASP A 2 -10.09 21.73 -31.62
CA ASP A 2 -11.36 21.05 -31.35
C ASP A 2 -11.08 19.59 -30.94
N THR A 3 -11.60 19.20 -29.79
CA THR A 3 -11.44 17.83 -29.26
C THR A 3 -12.77 17.24 -28.82
N ARG A 4 -12.83 15.91 -28.81
CA ARG A 4 -13.91 15.14 -28.22
C ARG A 4 -13.41 14.46 -26.96
N PHE A 5 -14.29 14.20 -26.01
CA PHE A 5 -13.98 13.43 -24.81
C PHE A 5 -14.96 12.26 -24.68
N SER A 6 -14.44 11.08 -24.35
CA SER A 6 -15.26 9.90 -24.01
C SER A 6 -15.18 9.66 -22.50
N LYS A 7 -16.35 9.55 -21.86
CA LYS A 7 -16.46 9.24 -20.43
C LYS A 7 -15.99 7.82 -20.11
N THR A 8 -16.26 6.89 -21.02
CA THR A 8 -15.95 5.46 -20.92
C THR A 8 -14.45 5.23 -20.95
N THR A 9 -13.76 5.83 -21.92
CA THR A 9 -12.31 5.67 -22.07
C THR A 9 -11.50 6.69 -21.28
N ARG A 10 -12.15 7.77 -20.80
CA ARG A 10 -11.52 8.92 -20.14
C ARG A 10 -10.40 9.57 -20.96
N CYS A 11 -10.52 9.48 -22.29
CA CYS A 11 -9.53 9.96 -23.24
C CYS A 11 -10.10 11.09 -24.11
N PHE A 12 -9.20 11.97 -24.55
CA PHE A 12 -9.49 12.98 -25.57
C PHE A 12 -9.20 12.44 -26.97
N TYR A 13 -10.08 12.76 -27.92
CA TYR A 13 -10.02 12.41 -29.32
C TYR A 13 -10.10 13.69 -30.16
N PRO A 14 -8.95 14.29 -30.52
CA PRO A 14 -8.86 15.38 -31.47
C PRO A 14 -9.78 15.22 -32.70
N LEU A 15 -10.43 16.30 -33.15
CA LEU A 15 -11.20 16.25 -34.40
C LEU A 15 -10.32 16.19 -35.65
N SER A 16 -9.05 16.57 -35.53
CA SER A 16 -8.08 16.53 -36.63
C SER A 16 -7.64 15.11 -37.00
N GLU A 17 -7.84 14.12 -36.12
CA GLU A 17 -7.39 12.75 -36.32
C GLU A 17 -8.55 11.85 -36.75
N ASN A 18 -8.26 10.91 -37.66
CA ASN A 18 -9.21 9.89 -38.10
C ASN A 18 -9.00 8.59 -37.31
N TYR A 19 -9.98 8.25 -36.47
CA TYR A 19 -9.95 7.04 -35.65
C TYR A 19 -10.73 5.86 -36.26
N GLY A 20 -11.31 6.01 -37.46
CA GLY A 20 -12.11 4.96 -38.10
C GLY A 20 -13.24 4.46 -37.19
N ASP A 21 -13.36 3.13 -37.09
CA ASP A 21 -14.35 2.45 -36.23
C ASP A 21 -13.93 2.39 -34.75
N GLY A 22 -12.77 2.96 -34.39
CA GLY A 22 -12.22 2.93 -33.03
C GLY A 22 -12.72 4.05 -32.09
N LEU A 23 -13.64 4.91 -32.55
CA LEU A 23 -14.24 5.93 -31.71
C LEU A 23 -15.30 5.31 -30.78
N PRO A 24 -15.20 5.55 -29.46
CA PRO A 24 -16.28 5.19 -28.54
C PRO A 24 -17.60 5.90 -28.91
N GLU A 25 -18.74 5.24 -28.72
CA GLU A 25 -20.06 5.81 -29.02
C GLU A 25 -20.43 7.01 -28.12
N ASP A 26 -19.77 7.13 -26.96
CA ASP A 26 -20.03 8.15 -25.95
C ASP A 26 -19.17 9.41 -26.10
N VAL A 27 -18.43 9.55 -27.21
CA VAL A 27 -17.64 10.76 -27.49
C VAL A 27 -18.54 11.97 -27.66
N GLN A 28 -18.21 13.04 -26.95
CA GLN A 28 -18.89 14.33 -27.06
C GLN A 28 -17.87 15.42 -27.38
N VAL A 29 -18.26 16.38 -28.20
CA VAL A 29 -17.44 17.56 -28.49
C VAL A 29 -17.36 18.39 -27.21
N VAL A 30 -16.15 18.74 -26.81
CA VAL A 30 -15.90 19.52 -25.61
C VAL A 30 -15.17 20.82 -25.97
N PRO A 31 -15.42 21.93 -25.24
CA PRO A 31 -14.71 23.19 -25.44
C PRO A 31 -13.19 23.04 -25.31
N GLU A 32 -12.44 23.87 -26.05
CA GLU A 32 -10.97 23.90 -25.95
C GLU A 32 -10.48 24.29 -24.55
N GLU A 33 -11.21 25.15 -23.84
CA GLU A 33 -10.90 25.53 -22.45
C GLU A 33 -10.87 24.31 -21.51
N ASP A 34 -11.81 23.39 -21.68
CA ASP A 34 -11.94 22.17 -20.88
C ASP A 34 -10.78 21.20 -21.17
N TYR A 35 -10.35 21.12 -22.42
CA TYR A 35 -9.16 20.35 -22.82
C TYR A 35 -7.88 20.92 -22.20
N LEU A 36 -7.68 22.23 -22.28
CA LEU A 36 -6.50 22.88 -21.69
C LEU A 36 -6.49 22.75 -20.16
N ALA A 37 -7.65 22.88 -19.51
CA ALA A 37 -7.78 22.64 -18.07
C ALA A 37 -7.41 21.20 -17.71
N ALA A 38 -7.89 20.22 -18.49
CA ALA A 38 -7.61 18.81 -18.28
C ALA A 38 -6.13 18.44 -18.50
N LEU A 39 -5.41 19.14 -19.39
CA LEU A 39 -3.96 18.99 -19.55
C LEU A 39 -3.18 19.54 -18.35
N ALA A 40 -3.72 20.57 -17.68
CA ALA A 40 -3.11 21.19 -16.50
C ALA A 40 -3.48 20.50 -15.17
N ARG A 41 -4.26 19.42 -15.22
CA ARG A 41 -4.69 18.67 -14.01
C ARG A 41 -3.50 18.06 -13.28
N LYS A 42 -3.66 17.85 -11.98
CA LYS A 42 -2.68 17.11 -11.17
C LYS A 42 -2.76 15.59 -11.48
N PRO A 43 -1.67 14.84 -11.31
CA PRO A 43 -1.64 13.40 -11.62
C PRO A 43 -2.71 12.55 -10.92
N ASP A 44 -3.19 13.00 -9.76
CA ASP A 44 -4.19 12.35 -8.91
C ASP A 44 -5.64 12.77 -9.22
N GLU A 45 -5.84 13.80 -10.03
CA GLU A 45 -7.16 14.29 -10.42
C GLU A 45 -7.74 13.47 -11.58
N THR A 46 -9.04 13.22 -11.55
CA THR A 46 -9.74 12.46 -12.60
C THR A 46 -10.64 13.37 -13.41
N LEU A 47 -10.95 12.98 -14.64
CA LEU A 47 -11.83 13.73 -15.53
C LEU A 47 -13.19 13.05 -15.58
N ASP A 48 -14.26 13.83 -15.50
CA ASP A 48 -15.62 13.39 -15.77
C ASP A 48 -16.30 14.34 -16.76
N LEU A 49 -17.34 13.87 -17.43
CA LEU A 49 -18.15 14.65 -18.35
C LEU A 49 -19.51 14.94 -17.71
N VAL A 50 -19.77 16.23 -17.42
CA VAL A 50 -21.02 16.70 -16.81
C VAL A 50 -21.62 17.79 -17.69
N ASN A 51 -22.83 17.55 -18.22
CA ASN A 51 -23.55 18.48 -19.10
C ASN A 51 -22.73 18.96 -20.31
N GLY A 52 -21.97 18.06 -20.95
CA GLY A 52 -21.15 18.38 -22.12
C GLY A 52 -19.86 19.16 -21.83
N ARG A 53 -19.49 19.31 -20.55
CA ARG A 53 -18.22 19.91 -20.14
C ARG A 53 -17.34 18.91 -19.39
N VAL A 54 -16.03 18.99 -19.62
CA VAL A 54 -15.07 18.17 -18.87
C VAL A 54 -14.81 18.85 -17.55
N VAL A 55 -15.13 18.16 -16.46
CA VAL A 55 -14.86 18.62 -15.09
C VAL A 55 -13.70 17.83 -14.51
N ILE A 56 -12.79 18.54 -13.85
CA ILE A 56 -11.71 17.94 -13.07
C ILE A 56 -12.28 17.59 -11.70
N LEU A 57 -12.40 16.30 -11.42
CA LEU A 57 -12.73 15.79 -10.10
C LEU A 57 -11.45 15.72 -9.28
N ALA A 58 -11.46 16.42 -8.15
CA ALA A 58 -10.40 16.33 -7.16
C ALA A 58 -10.18 14.86 -6.75
N ALA A 59 -8.93 14.48 -6.56
CA ALA A 59 -8.61 13.21 -5.92
C ALA A 59 -9.37 13.12 -4.60
N ILE A 60 -10.09 12.02 -4.38
CA ILE A 60 -10.67 11.75 -3.07
C ILE A 60 -9.46 11.49 -2.15
N ALA A 61 -9.19 12.42 -1.23
CA ALA A 61 -8.15 12.23 -0.25
C ALA A 61 -8.41 10.92 0.51
N PRO A 62 -7.36 10.14 0.84
CA PRO A 62 -7.53 8.94 1.63
C PRO A 62 -8.31 9.25 2.91
N THR A 63 -9.28 8.42 3.22
CA THR A 63 -10.01 8.50 4.48
C THR A 63 -9.05 8.26 5.64
N GLU A 64 -9.38 8.77 6.84
CA GLU A 64 -8.56 8.50 8.03
C GLU A 64 -8.40 6.99 8.28
N ALA A 65 -9.43 6.20 8.00
CA ALA A 65 -9.37 4.75 8.11
C ALA A 65 -8.33 4.13 7.17
N GLU A 66 -8.21 4.61 5.93
CA GLU A 66 -7.20 4.13 4.97
C GLU A 66 -5.79 4.54 5.39
N LEU A 67 -5.62 5.77 5.90
CA LEU A 67 -4.35 6.23 6.45
C LEU A 67 -3.92 5.38 7.65
N VAL A 68 -4.85 5.03 8.55
CA VAL A 68 -4.60 4.13 9.68
C VAL A 68 -4.14 2.75 9.17
N GLN A 69 -4.82 2.17 8.18
CA GLN A 69 -4.42 0.88 7.60
C GLN A 69 -3.04 0.94 6.94
N GLN A 70 -2.70 2.04 6.28
CA GLN A 70 -1.37 2.25 5.72
C GLN A 70 -0.28 2.26 6.80
N ARG A 71 -0.52 2.93 7.94
CA ARG A 71 0.42 2.97 9.08
C ARG A 71 0.58 1.58 9.71
N ILE A 72 -0.51 0.85 9.92
CA ILE A 72 -0.48 -0.56 10.37
C ILE A 72 0.35 -1.42 9.41
N GLY A 73 0.17 -1.24 8.09
CA GLY A 73 0.95 -1.93 7.07
C GLY A 73 2.46 -1.64 7.19
N ALA A 74 2.83 -0.38 7.41
CA ALA A 74 4.23 0.02 7.61
C ALA A 74 4.84 -0.63 8.86
N PHE A 75 4.08 -0.72 9.97
CA PHE A 75 4.54 -1.41 11.18
C PHE A 75 4.74 -2.90 10.97
N LYS A 76 3.80 -3.58 10.30
CA LYS A 76 3.94 -5.01 9.96
C LYS A 76 5.17 -5.27 9.10
N ALA A 77 5.46 -4.39 8.14
CA ALA A 77 6.66 -4.48 7.31
C ALA A 77 7.94 -4.31 8.14
N ALA A 78 7.97 -3.34 9.06
CA ALA A 78 9.10 -3.13 9.96
C ALA A 78 9.34 -4.33 10.90
N ILE A 79 8.28 -4.90 11.48
CA ILE A 79 8.37 -6.12 12.32
C ILE A 79 8.92 -7.29 11.50
N SER A 80 8.42 -7.48 10.28
CA SER A 80 8.92 -8.55 9.39
C SER A 80 10.40 -8.36 9.07
N ALA A 81 10.83 -7.13 8.79
CA ALA A 81 12.23 -6.80 8.54
C ALA A 81 13.12 -7.03 9.78
N TYR A 82 12.61 -6.74 10.98
CA TYR A 82 13.30 -7.02 12.25
C TYR A 82 13.51 -8.52 12.46
N LEU A 83 12.46 -9.33 12.26
CA LEU A 83 12.53 -10.79 12.32
C LEU A 83 13.53 -11.36 11.31
N ASP A 84 13.48 -10.90 10.06
CA ASP A 84 14.37 -11.34 9.00
C ASP A 84 15.83 -10.93 9.24
N ALA A 85 16.07 -9.74 9.79
CA ALA A 85 17.43 -9.27 10.09
C ALA A 85 18.12 -10.18 11.12
N ALA A 86 17.40 -10.59 12.17
CA ALA A 86 17.92 -11.50 13.17
C ALA A 86 18.23 -12.89 12.59
N ALA A 87 17.35 -13.43 11.74
CA ALA A 87 17.58 -14.70 11.07
C ALA A 87 18.78 -14.64 10.10
N LYS A 88 18.93 -13.52 9.36
CA LYS A 88 20.07 -13.28 8.46
C LYS A 88 21.39 -13.21 9.20
N ALA A 89 21.41 -12.69 10.43
CA ALA A 89 22.62 -12.68 11.26
C ALA A 89 23.12 -14.11 11.59
N LYS A 90 22.25 -15.12 11.48
CA LYS A 90 22.59 -16.55 11.64
C LYS A 90 22.83 -17.29 10.31
N GLY A 91 22.77 -16.58 9.18
CA GLY A 91 23.00 -17.15 7.85
C GLY A 91 21.76 -17.75 7.19
N TYR A 92 20.55 -17.51 7.71
CA TYR A 92 19.30 -17.85 7.03
C TYR A 92 18.87 -16.74 6.06
N ASP A 93 18.08 -17.09 5.04
CA ASP A 93 17.54 -16.08 4.11
C ASP A 93 16.49 -15.17 4.77
N ASN A 94 15.69 -15.72 5.68
CA ASN A 94 14.60 -15.04 6.38
C ASN A 94 14.16 -15.84 7.63
N ILE A 95 13.25 -15.27 8.43
CA ILE A 95 12.75 -15.91 9.65
C ILE A 95 12.08 -17.26 9.40
N VAL A 96 11.39 -17.41 8.27
CA VAL A 96 10.69 -18.66 7.90
C VAL A 96 11.68 -19.80 7.71
N ASN A 97 12.84 -19.55 7.09
CA ASN A 97 13.88 -20.57 6.91
C ASN A 97 14.47 -21.04 8.24
N ALA A 98 14.71 -20.11 9.17
CA ALA A 98 15.18 -20.40 10.52
C ALA A 98 14.14 -21.22 11.31
N ALA A 99 12.90 -20.71 11.39
CA ALA A 99 11.79 -21.37 12.08
C ALA A 99 11.47 -22.76 11.50
N LEU A 100 11.58 -22.95 10.19
CA LEU A 100 11.37 -24.24 9.52
C LEU A 100 12.29 -25.34 10.07
N ARG A 101 13.48 -25.01 10.58
CA ARG A 101 14.39 -25.99 11.18
C ARG A 101 13.77 -26.67 12.42
N ALA A 102 12.79 -26.04 13.08
CA ALA A 102 12.06 -26.63 14.20
C ALA A 102 11.32 -27.92 13.83
N ALA A 103 10.89 -28.09 12.58
CA ALA A 103 10.11 -29.25 12.15
C ALA A 103 10.97 -30.52 11.92
N TYR A 104 12.30 -30.37 11.84
CA TYR A 104 13.19 -31.47 11.48
C TYR A 104 14.21 -31.73 12.59
N PRO A 105 14.35 -32.97 13.09
CA PRO A 105 15.44 -33.34 13.96
C PRO A 105 16.79 -33.14 13.26
N GLY A 106 17.74 -32.51 13.94
CA GLY A 106 19.06 -32.22 13.40
C GLY A 106 19.84 -31.20 14.23
N PRO A 107 21.06 -30.85 13.81
CA PRO A 107 21.92 -29.93 14.57
C PRO A 107 21.32 -28.53 14.75
N TYR A 108 20.45 -28.09 13.83
CA TYR A 108 19.79 -26.78 13.86
C TYR A 108 18.39 -26.80 14.48
N HIS A 109 17.94 -27.94 15.02
CA HIS A 109 16.58 -28.09 15.54
C HIS A 109 16.29 -27.13 16.70
N ALA A 110 17.19 -27.10 17.70
CA ALA A 110 17.04 -26.23 18.87
C ALA A 110 17.01 -24.74 18.50
N GLU A 111 17.85 -24.32 17.55
CA GLU A 111 17.85 -22.96 17.03
C GLU A 111 16.55 -22.65 16.28
N GLY A 112 16.06 -23.57 15.44
CA GLY A 112 14.79 -23.41 14.76
C GLY A 112 13.61 -23.25 15.73
N VAL A 113 13.57 -24.03 16.80
CA VAL A 113 12.54 -23.92 17.85
C VAL A 113 12.60 -22.53 18.52
N ALA A 114 13.81 -22.02 18.79
CA ALA A 114 13.98 -20.70 19.39
C ALA A 114 13.47 -19.58 18.45
N PHE A 115 13.82 -19.62 17.16
CA PHE A 115 13.34 -18.63 16.18
C PHE A 115 11.83 -18.73 15.93
N ALA A 116 11.27 -19.94 15.85
CA ALA A 116 9.83 -20.13 15.70
C ALA A 116 9.06 -19.55 16.89
N THR A 117 9.51 -19.86 18.11
CA THR A 117 8.89 -19.35 19.35
C THR A 117 9.00 -17.82 19.42
N TRP A 118 10.16 -17.26 19.10
CA TRP A 118 10.37 -15.82 19.09
C TRP A 118 9.50 -15.09 18.07
N MET A 119 9.36 -15.65 16.86
CA MET A 119 8.48 -15.11 15.82
C MET A 119 7.03 -15.03 16.31
N ASP A 120 6.50 -16.09 16.92
CA ASP A 120 5.13 -16.11 17.45
C ASP A 120 4.95 -15.10 18.59
N LEU A 121 5.89 -15.03 19.54
CA LEU A 121 5.84 -14.06 20.64
C LEU A 121 5.90 -12.62 20.13
N THR A 122 6.69 -12.36 19.09
CA THR A 122 6.80 -11.03 18.46
C THR A 122 5.47 -10.63 17.82
N TRP A 123 4.84 -11.52 17.06
CA TRP A 123 3.53 -11.23 16.46
C TRP A 123 2.43 -11.09 17.50
N GLN A 124 2.41 -11.96 18.52
CA GLN A 124 1.48 -11.84 19.64
C GLN A 124 1.60 -10.46 20.30
N LYS A 125 2.82 -10.05 20.67
CA LYS A 125 3.06 -8.74 21.27
C LYS A 125 2.63 -7.59 20.36
N SER A 126 2.89 -7.71 19.06
CA SER A 126 2.49 -6.71 18.06
C SER A 126 0.98 -6.51 18.00
N TYR A 127 0.21 -7.60 18.04
CA TYR A 127 -1.26 -7.53 18.07
C TYR A 127 -1.81 -7.01 19.41
N GLU A 128 -1.16 -7.32 20.52
CA GLU A 128 -1.50 -6.73 21.83
C GLU A 128 -1.32 -5.20 21.82
N LEU A 129 -0.22 -4.71 21.25
CA LEU A 129 0.04 -3.26 21.12
C LEU A 129 -0.97 -2.60 20.18
N LEU A 130 -1.32 -3.25 19.07
CA LEU A 130 -2.36 -2.78 18.14
C LEU A 130 -3.71 -2.62 18.86
N ALA A 131 -4.13 -3.63 19.63
CA ALA A 131 -5.37 -3.57 20.39
C ALA A 131 -5.35 -2.46 21.46
N GLN A 132 -4.20 -2.21 22.11
CA GLN A 132 -4.05 -1.13 23.07
C GLN A 132 -4.15 0.26 22.42
N TRP A 133 -3.61 0.41 21.20
CA TRP A 133 -3.73 1.63 20.42
C TRP A 133 -5.17 1.87 19.96
N GLU A 134 -5.85 0.85 19.44
CA GLU A 134 -7.26 0.91 19.05
C GLU A 134 -8.18 1.22 20.25
N ALA A 135 -7.83 0.74 21.45
CA ALA A 135 -8.52 1.05 22.68
C ALA A 135 -8.17 2.43 23.28
N GLY A 136 -7.23 3.17 22.67
CA GLY A 136 -6.75 4.47 23.17
C GLY A 136 -5.90 4.40 24.45
N SER A 137 -5.48 3.20 24.86
CA SER A 137 -4.62 2.97 26.03
C SER A 137 -3.13 3.19 25.72
N LEU A 138 -2.78 3.19 24.44
CA LEU A 138 -1.43 3.41 23.93
C LEU A 138 -1.46 4.53 22.88
N SER A 139 -0.57 5.50 22.98
CA SER A 139 -0.35 6.48 21.89
C SER A 139 0.35 5.80 20.72
N GLU A 140 0.07 6.24 19.49
CA GLU A 140 0.71 5.68 18.30
C GLU A 140 2.25 5.75 18.43
N PRO A 141 2.96 4.59 18.45
CA PRO A 141 4.41 4.59 18.61
C PRO A 141 5.10 4.92 17.29
N THR A 142 6.32 5.44 17.35
CA THR A 142 7.23 5.43 16.20
C THR A 142 7.67 4.00 15.88
N THR A 143 8.19 3.76 14.68
CA THR A 143 8.75 2.44 14.32
C THR A 143 9.86 2.00 15.28
N ALA A 144 10.73 2.90 15.72
CA ALA A 144 11.81 2.56 16.65
C ALA A 144 11.27 2.15 18.03
N GLU A 145 10.29 2.88 18.56
CA GLU A 145 9.64 2.55 19.83
C GLU A 145 8.88 1.23 19.75
N LEU A 146 8.16 1.00 18.65
CA LEU A 146 7.47 -0.27 18.40
C LEU A 146 8.46 -1.43 18.47
N LEU A 147 9.56 -1.36 17.72
CA LEU A 147 10.57 -2.42 17.70
C LEU A 147 11.22 -2.64 19.07
N ALA A 148 11.41 -1.57 19.86
CA ALA A 148 11.94 -1.66 21.22
C ALA A 148 10.96 -2.31 22.22
N MET A 149 9.65 -2.34 21.92
CA MET A 149 8.65 -3.02 22.74
C MET A 149 8.52 -4.52 22.43
N LEU A 150 9.18 -5.00 21.37
CA LEU A 150 9.13 -6.41 20.95
C LEU A 150 10.14 -7.26 21.71
N PRO A 151 9.93 -8.59 21.79
CA PRO A 151 10.91 -9.50 22.36
C PRO A 151 12.26 -9.43 21.64
N GLU A 152 13.34 -9.57 22.42
CA GLU A 152 14.70 -9.66 21.88
C GLU A 152 14.90 -10.96 21.08
N ALA A 153 15.71 -10.87 20.02
CA ALA A 153 16.02 -12.02 19.19
C ALA A 153 16.83 -13.10 19.94
N PRO A 154 16.65 -14.39 19.59
CA PRO A 154 17.51 -15.47 20.09
C PRO A 154 18.99 -15.21 19.74
N GLN A 155 19.88 -15.52 20.70
CA GLN A 155 21.33 -15.36 20.57
C GLN A 155 21.99 -16.38 19.63
#